data_AF-A0A2N6UGU0-F1
#
_entry.id   AF-A0A2N6UGU0-F1
#
_cell.length_a   1.000
_cell.length_b   1.000
_cell.length_c   1.000
_cell.angle_alpha   90.00
_cell.angle_beta   90.00
_cell.angle_gamma   90.00
#
_symmetry.space_group_name_H-M   'P 1'
#
loop_
_entity.id
_entity.type
_entity.pdbx_description
1 polymer ?
#
loop_
_entity_poly.entity_id
_entity_poly.type
_entity_poly.pdbx_seq_one_letter_code
_entity_poly.pdbx_strand_id
1 'polypeptide(L)'
;MKTRTITQASFLLAIGTILHLIPGFVGMVKPDFMLVCVFTIIILNKDLKTALLVGVAGGILAGITTNAPGGFLPNFVDKIISSLFVYVAVKFLEKINMENIFTIGSLYFLGTSISGLVFLSLMNLAGALPEGMGLGLMFVSLVIPTAGVNIFVGLFFDKIMNMYNRKLAMTIG
;
A
#
# COMPACT_ATOMS: atom_id res chain seq x y z
N MET A 1 -11.46 -12.89 -12.87
CA MET A 1 -11.73 -11.52 -12.39
C MET A 1 -12.56 -10.81 -13.45
N LYS A 2 -13.49 -9.93 -13.06
CA LYS A 2 -14.28 -9.14 -14.02
C LYS A 2 -13.37 -8.10 -14.68
N THR A 3 -13.59 -7.79 -15.96
CA THR A 3 -12.81 -6.79 -16.72
C THR A 3 -12.78 -5.44 -15.99
N ARG A 4 -13.92 -4.99 -15.47
CA ARG A 4 -14.04 -3.76 -14.66
C ARG A 4 -13.07 -3.71 -13.47
N THR A 5 -12.97 -4.78 -12.70
CA THR A 5 -12.07 -4.85 -11.52
C THR A 5 -10.62 -4.71 -11.95
N ILE A 6 -10.22 -5.39 -13.02
CA ILE A 6 -8.86 -5.31 -13.56
C ILE A 6 -8.58 -3.88 -14.00
N THR A 7 -9.50 -3.25 -14.73
CA THR A 7 -9.36 -1.87 -15.20
C THR A 7 -9.21 -0.89 -14.03
N GLN A 8 -10.06 -0.98 -13.00
CA GLN A 8 -9.96 -0.11 -11.81
C GLN A 8 -8.63 -0.32 -11.06
N ALA A 9 -8.20 -1.56 -10.91
CA ALA A 9 -6.91 -1.90 -10.30
C ALA A 9 -5.74 -1.29 -11.09
N SER A 10 -5.74 -1.44 -12.42
CA SER A 10 -4.70 -0.87 -13.28
C SER A 10 -4.62 0.65 -13.19
N PHE A 11 -5.75 1.36 -13.17
CA PHE A 11 -5.77 2.82 -12.99
C PHE A 11 -5.21 3.24 -11.62
N LEU A 12 -5.62 2.57 -10.54
CA LEU A 12 -5.10 2.86 -9.20
C LEU A 12 -3.60 2.55 -9.07
N LEU A 13 -3.11 1.47 -9.70
CA LEU A 13 -1.69 1.16 -9.76
C LEU A 13 -0.91 2.21 -10.58
N ALA A 14 -1.47 2.71 -11.68
CA ALA A 14 -0.86 3.79 -12.46
C ALA A 14 -0.75 5.07 -11.62
N ILE A 15 -1.80 5.45 -10.90
CA ILE A 15 -1.78 6.58 -9.96
C ILE A 15 -0.72 6.35 -8.88
N GLY A 16 -0.70 5.14 -8.28
CA GLY A 16 0.30 4.76 -7.28
C GLY A 16 1.74 4.87 -7.81
N THR A 17 1.96 4.50 -9.07
CA THR A 17 3.28 4.62 -9.74
C THR A 17 3.68 6.08 -9.90
N ILE A 18 2.77 6.93 -10.36
CA ILE A 18 3.03 8.37 -10.53
C ILE A 18 3.35 9.02 -9.17
N LEU A 19 2.56 8.72 -8.14
CA LEU A 19 2.82 9.22 -6.79
C LEU A 19 4.15 8.70 -6.23
N HIS A 20 4.51 7.46 -6.56
CA HIS A 20 5.81 6.90 -6.22
C HIS A 20 6.96 7.50 -7.05
N LEU A 21 6.73 8.17 -8.18
CA LEU A 21 7.83 8.85 -8.88
C LEU A 21 8.17 10.22 -8.26
N ILE A 22 7.25 10.82 -7.50
CA ILE A 22 7.45 12.13 -6.88
C ILE A 22 8.49 12.02 -5.75
N PRO A 23 9.59 12.80 -5.78
CA PRO A 23 10.58 12.85 -4.70
C PRO A 23 9.95 13.32 -3.37
N GLY A 24 10.40 12.77 -2.25
CA GLY A 24 9.81 13.01 -0.92
C GLY A 24 9.78 14.48 -0.49
N PHE A 25 8.70 14.87 0.21
CA PHE A 25 8.39 16.26 0.56
C PHE A 25 9.16 16.79 1.79
N VAL A 26 9.70 15.91 2.65
CA VAL A 26 10.41 16.30 3.89
C VAL A 26 11.54 15.30 4.20
N GLY A 27 12.79 15.78 4.13
CA GLY A 27 13.98 15.11 4.68
C GLY A 27 14.12 13.61 4.42
N MET A 28 14.49 13.19 3.22
CA MET A 28 14.76 11.77 2.84
C MET A 28 13.60 10.77 3.03
N VAL A 29 12.47 11.17 3.63
CA VAL A 29 11.31 10.31 3.87
C VAL A 29 10.36 10.42 2.69
N LYS A 30 10.15 9.31 1.99
CA LYS A 30 9.17 9.19 0.92
C LYS A 30 8.02 8.32 1.41
N PRO A 31 6.81 8.88 1.59
CA PRO A 31 5.65 8.07 1.89
C PRO A 31 5.37 7.10 0.74
N ASP A 32 5.14 5.83 1.06
CA ASP A 32 4.81 4.83 0.06
C ASP A 32 3.34 4.93 -0.35
N PHE A 33 3.07 5.84 -1.29
CA PHE A 33 1.73 6.02 -1.86
C PHE A 33 1.32 4.88 -2.79
N MET A 34 2.27 4.08 -3.30
CA MET A 34 1.93 2.86 -4.03
C MET A 34 1.21 1.88 -3.12
N LEU A 35 1.69 1.73 -1.87
CA LEU A 35 1.08 0.85 -0.88
C LEU A 35 -0.37 1.26 -0.57
N VAL A 36 -0.65 2.56 -0.49
CA VAL A 36 -2.01 3.08 -0.29
C VAL A 36 -2.94 2.65 -1.42
N CYS A 37 -2.50 2.78 -2.68
CA CYS A 37 -3.28 2.33 -3.83
C CYS A 37 -3.52 0.81 -3.82
N VAL A 38 -2.49 0.02 -3.51
CA VAL A 38 -2.59 -1.45 -3.40
C VAL A 38 -3.62 -1.84 -2.34
N PHE A 39 -3.57 -1.25 -1.15
CA PHE A 39 -4.51 -1.56 -0.06
C PHE A 39 -5.94 -1.14 -0.42
N THR A 40 -6.11 0.04 -1.01
CA THR A 40 -7.42 0.51 -1.52
C THR A 40 -8.04 -0.51 -2.48
N ILE A 41 -7.27 -1.02 -3.45
CA ILE A 41 -7.77 -2.03 -4.41
C ILE A 41 -8.22 -3.31 -3.69
N ILE A 42 -7.47 -3.73 -2.67
CA ILE A 42 -7.76 -4.95 -1.89
C ILE A 42 -9.02 -4.76 -1.04
N ILE A 43 -9.15 -3.63 -0.36
CA ILE A 43 -10.32 -3.29 0.48
C ILE A 43 -11.60 -3.29 -0.37
N LEU A 44 -11.53 -2.79 -1.60
CA LEU A 44 -12.68 -2.71 -2.50
C LEU A 44 -13.09 -4.05 -3.11
N ASN A 45 -12.13 -4.90 -3.46
CA ASN A 45 -12.42 -6.15 -4.18
C ASN A 45 -12.53 -7.36 -3.25
N LYS A 46 -11.88 -7.32 -2.08
CA LYS A 46 -11.87 -8.37 -1.05
C LYS A 46 -11.63 -9.78 -1.63
N ASP A 47 -10.74 -9.86 -2.61
CA ASP A 47 -10.46 -11.08 -3.38
C ASP A 47 -8.97 -11.41 -3.36
N LEU A 48 -8.64 -12.69 -3.13
CA LEU A 48 -7.27 -13.16 -2.99
C LEU A 48 -6.49 -13.02 -4.31
N LYS A 49 -7.14 -13.33 -5.44
CA LYS A 49 -6.49 -13.24 -6.76
C LYS A 49 -6.12 -11.79 -7.06
N THR A 50 -7.02 -10.87 -6.73
CA THR A 50 -6.77 -9.44 -6.85
C THR A 50 -5.60 -9.02 -5.95
N ALA A 51 -5.58 -9.40 -4.68
CA ALA A 51 -4.51 -9.05 -3.73
C ALA A 51 -3.12 -9.55 -4.16
N LEU A 52 -3.03 -10.79 -4.66
CA LEU A 52 -1.79 -11.32 -5.22
C LEU A 52 -1.36 -10.54 -6.46
N LEU A 53 -2.28 -10.32 -7.40
CA LEU A 53 -1.97 -9.65 -8.67
C LEU A 53 -1.51 -8.20 -8.44
N VAL A 54 -2.18 -7.45 -7.56
CA VAL A 54 -1.77 -6.08 -7.25
C VAL A 54 -0.53 -6.02 -6.37
N GLY A 55 -0.29 -7.01 -5.51
CA GLY A 55 0.94 -7.11 -4.73
C GLY A 55 2.16 -7.34 -5.62
N VAL A 56 2.05 -8.26 -6.58
CA VAL A 56 3.11 -8.53 -7.56
C VAL A 56 3.31 -7.32 -8.48
N ALA A 57 2.24 -6.81 -9.09
CA ALA A 57 2.34 -5.67 -10.01
C ALA A 57 2.85 -4.41 -9.30
N GLY A 58 2.27 -4.09 -8.13
CA GLY A 58 2.71 -2.98 -7.29
C GLY A 58 4.14 -3.12 -6.80
N GLY A 59 4.57 -4.34 -6.46
CA GLY A 59 5.96 -4.65 -6.08
C GLY A 59 6.96 -4.44 -7.21
N ILE A 60 6.63 -4.89 -8.43
CA ILE A 60 7.46 -4.65 -9.62
C ILE A 60 7.54 -3.14 -9.90
N LEU A 61 6.39 -2.46 -9.92
CA LEU A 61 6.32 -1.03 -10.21
C LEU A 61 7.09 -0.21 -9.17
N ALA A 62 6.90 -0.50 -7.88
CA ALA A 62 7.64 0.14 -6.80
C ALA A 62 9.14 -0.18 -6.87
N GLY A 63 9.51 -1.41 -7.20
CA GLY A 63 10.90 -1.84 -7.34
C GLY A 63 11.64 -1.15 -8.49
N ILE A 64 10.97 -0.92 -9.64
CA ILE A 64 11.57 -0.23 -10.79
C ILE A 64 11.65 1.28 -10.56
N THR A 65 10.69 1.85 -9.83
CA THR A 65 10.59 3.30 -9.58
C THR A 65 11.17 3.73 -8.23
N THR A 66 11.88 2.84 -7.53
CA THR A 66 12.51 3.15 -6.25
C THR A 66 13.79 3.96 -6.45
N ASN A 67 14.01 4.92 -5.57
CA ASN A 67 15.27 5.67 -5.47
C ASN A 67 16.21 5.08 -4.41
N ALA A 68 15.76 4.07 -3.65
CA ALA A 68 16.58 3.42 -2.65
C ALA A 68 17.59 2.48 -3.33
N PRO A 69 18.90 2.59 -3.05
CA PRO A 69 19.90 1.68 -3.60
C PRO A 69 19.58 0.24 -3.17
N GLY A 70 19.62 -0.72 -4.11
CA GLY A 70 19.23 -2.11 -3.82
C GLY A 70 17.74 -2.33 -3.51
N GLY A 71 16.89 -1.31 -3.64
CA GLY A 71 15.50 -1.33 -3.19
C GLY A 71 14.53 -2.17 -4.03
N PHE A 72 14.96 -2.75 -5.16
CA PHE A 72 14.07 -3.55 -6.02
C PHE A 72 13.51 -4.78 -5.29
N LEU A 73 14.40 -5.64 -4.77
CA LEU A 73 14.01 -6.88 -4.11
C LEU A 73 13.22 -6.63 -2.81
N PRO A 74 13.65 -5.68 -1.93
CA PRO A 74 12.86 -5.29 -0.77
C PRO A 74 11.44 -4.83 -1.14
N ASN A 75 11.28 -3.97 -2.15
CA ASN A 75 9.95 -3.53 -2.60
C ASN A 75 9.10 -4.69 -3.15
N PHE A 76 9.68 -5.54 -3.99
CA PHE A 76 8.95 -6.64 -4.60
C PHE A 76 8.38 -7.59 -3.55
N VAL A 77 9.21 -8.01 -2.59
CA VAL A 77 8.80 -8.96 -1.53
C VAL A 77 7.83 -8.29 -0.54
N ASP A 78 8.14 -7.06 -0.13
CA ASP A 78 7.28 -6.29 0.76
C ASP A 78 5.85 -6.18 0.21
N LYS A 79 5.67 -5.76 -1.05
CA LYS A 79 4.33 -5.51 -1.60
C LYS A 79 3.49 -6.79 -1.70
N ILE A 80 4.13 -7.94 -1.92
CA ILE A 80 3.45 -9.25 -1.90
C ILE A 80 3.02 -9.62 -0.47
N ILE A 81 3.92 -9.48 0.51
CA ILE A 81 3.62 -9.80 1.91
C ILE A 81 2.53 -8.88 2.45
N SER A 82 2.68 -7.58 2.21
CA SER A 82 1.76 -6.54 2.67
C SER A 82 0.39 -6.65 2.02
N SER A 83 0.29 -6.99 0.73
CA SER A 83 -1.00 -7.21 0.07
C SER A 83 -1.74 -8.42 0.65
N LEU A 84 -1.02 -9.52 0.91
CA LEU A 84 -1.60 -10.71 1.54
C LEU A 84 -2.03 -10.44 2.98
N PHE A 85 -1.20 -9.73 3.75
CA PHE A 85 -1.53 -9.34 5.11
C PHE A 85 -2.83 -8.51 5.14
N VAL A 86 -2.92 -7.47 4.32
CA VAL A 86 -4.13 -6.62 4.26
C VAL A 86 -5.34 -7.39 3.78
N TYR A 87 -5.18 -8.30 2.81
CA TYR A 87 -6.29 -9.17 2.38
C TYR A 87 -6.86 -10.00 3.54
N VAL A 88 -5.98 -10.67 4.31
CA VAL A 88 -6.41 -11.47 5.47
C VAL A 88 -7.08 -10.59 6.52
N ALA A 89 -6.52 -9.42 6.81
CA ALA A 89 -7.07 -8.49 7.78
C ALA A 89 -8.45 -7.94 7.35
N VAL A 90 -8.62 -7.59 6.07
CA VAL A 90 -9.92 -7.19 5.51
C VAL A 90 -10.95 -8.31 5.60
N LYS A 91 -10.58 -9.56 5.29
CA LYS A 91 -11.47 -10.71 5.42
C LYS A 91 -11.88 -10.99 6.86
N PHE A 92 -10.97 -10.78 7.80
CA PHE A 92 -11.27 -10.89 9.22
C PHE A 92 -12.27 -9.81 9.66
N LEU A 93 -12.07 -8.55 9.25
CA LEU A 93 -12.97 -7.44 9.56
C LEU A 93 -14.38 -7.62 8.97
N GLU A 94 -14.46 -8.13 7.74
CA GLU A 94 -15.72 -8.50 7.08
C GLU A 94 -16.48 -9.55 7.91
N LYS A 95 -15.78 -10.57 8.42
CA LYS A 95 -16.38 -11.64 9.23
C LYS A 95 -16.95 -11.13 10.57
N ILE A 96 -16.34 -10.12 11.17
CA ILE A 96 -16.80 -9.53 12.44
C ILE A 96 -17.71 -8.30 12.24
N ASN A 97 -18.12 -7.99 11.00
CA ASN A 97 -18.95 -6.83 10.64
C ASN A 97 -18.40 -5.47 11.13
N MET A 98 -17.07 -5.31 11.16
CA MET A 98 -16.41 -4.07 11.61
C MET A 98 -15.79 -3.31 10.42
N GLU A 99 -16.63 -2.82 9.53
CA GLU A 99 -16.23 -1.99 8.38
C GLU A 99 -16.55 -0.52 8.65
N ASN A 100 -15.80 0.10 9.58
CA ASN A 100 -15.94 1.52 9.88
C ASN A 100 -14.66 2.28 9.49
N ILE A 101 -14.73 3.61 9.50
CA ILE A 101 -13.61 4.46 9.11
C ILE A 101 -12.36 4.23 9.98
N PHE A 102 -12.55 3.85 11.26
CA PHE A 102 -11.46 3.60 12.20
C PHE A 102 -10.74 2.27 11.93
N THR A 103 -11.48 1.22 11.57
CA THR A 103 -10.88 -0.09 11.23
C THR A 103 -10.13 -0.02 9.91
N ILE A 104 -10.69 0.68 8.92
CA ILE A 104 -10.02 0.97 7.65
C ILE A 104 -8.74 1.81 7.88
N GLY A 105 -8.82 2.89 8.67
CA GLY A 105 -7.65 3.69 9.02
C GLY A 105 -6.57 2.85 9.73
N SER A 106 -6.97 1.98 10.65
CA SER A 106 -6.06 1.07 11.34
C SER A 106 -5.40 0.06 10.39
N LEU A 107 -6.10 -0.42 9.36
CA LEU A 107 -5.51 -1.27 8.32
C LEU A 107 -4.39 -0.54 7.57
N TYR A 108 -4.60 0.71 7.17
CA TYR A 108 -3.54 1.49 6.52
C TYR A 108 -2.34 1.68 7.42
N PHE A 109 -2.56 1.99 8.71
CA PHE A 109 -1.48 2.18 9.67
C PHE A 109 -0.68 0.89 9.92
N LEU A 110 -1.37 -0.20 10.28
CA LEU A 110 -0.75 -1.48 10.60
C LEU A 110 -0.12 -2.12 9.36
N GLY A 111 -0.81 -2.08 8.22
CA GLY A 111 -0.28 -2.57 6.96
C GLY A 111 0.98 -1.81 6.54
N THR A 112 1.01 -0.48 6.70
CA THR A 112 2.22 0.31 6.42
C THR A 112 3.34 0.00 7.41
N SER A 113 3.01 -0.22 8.68
CA SER A 113 4.00 -0.55 9.71
C SER A 113 4.67 -1.90 9.43
N ILE A 114 3.88 -2.92 9.09
CA ILE A 114 4.38 -4.26 8.75
C ILE A 114 5.18 -4.20 7.44
N SER A 115 4.66 -3.48 6.45
CA SER A 115 5.36 -3.24 5.19
C SER A 115 6.73 -2.61 5.40
N GLY A 116 6.79 -1.54 6.21
CA GLY A 116 8.04 -0.87 6.56
C GLY A 116 9.01 -1.79 7.30
N LEU A 117 8.54 -2.65 8.22
CA LEU A 117 9.39 -3.64 8.88
C LEU A 117 9.98 -4.64 7.90
N VAL A 118 9.17 -5.18 7.00
CA VAL A 118 9.62 -6.14 5.97
C VAL A 118 10.64 -5.48 5.05
N PHE A 119 10.32 -4.29 4.53
CA PHE A 119 11.19 -3.52 3.65
C PHE A 119 12.55 -3.22 4.32
N LEU A 120 12.55 -2.67 5.53
CA LEU A 120 13.78 -2.33 6.25
C LEU A 120 14.60 -3.57 6.62
N SER A 121 13.94 -4.67 6.98
CA SER A 121 14.64 -5.93 7.28
C SER A 121 15.36 -6.48 6.05
N LEU A 122 14.72 -6.44 4.87
CA LEU A 122 15.33 -6.87 3.62
C LEU A 122 16.45 -5.93 3.15
N MET A 123 16.27 -4.62 3.31
CA MET A 123 17.33 -3.64 3.05
C MET A 123 18.55 -3.90 3.94
N ASN A 124 18.34 -4.31 5.20
CA ASN A 124 19.42 -4.57 6.15
C ASN A 124 20.20 -5.83 5.78
N LEU A 125 19.51 -6.89 5.39
CA LEU A 125 20.14 -8.10 4.89
C LEU A 125 20.91 -7.87 3.59
N ALA A 126 20.44 -6.94 2.75
CA ALA A 126 21.11 -6.55 1.52
C ALA A 126 22.32 -5.61 1.74
N GLY A 127 22.58 -5.17 2.98
CA GLY A 127 23.63 -4.19 3.27
C GLY A 127 23.38 -2.81 2.64
N ALA A 128 22.12 -2.50 2.33
CA ALA A 128 21.72 -1.30 1.59
C ALA A 128 21.19 -0.16 2.48
N LEU A 129 21.25 -0.31 3.81
CA LEU A 129 20.89 0.78 4.73
C LEU A 129 21.99 1.86 4.74
N PRO A 130 21.61 3.14 4.89
CA PRO A 130 22.56 4.21 5.14
C PRO A 130 23.41 3.92 6.39
N GLU A 131 24.72 4.12 6.27
CA GLU A 131 25.65 3.96 7.40
C GLU A 131 25.23 4.87 8.56
N GLY A 132 25.15 4.30 9.77
CA GLY A 132 24.77 5.02 10.99
C GLY A 132 23.27 5.12 11.28
N MET A 133 22.38 4.73 10.35
CA MET A 133 20.95 4.58 10.64
C MET A 133 20.60 3.10 10.88
N GLY A 134 20.46 2.71 12.16
CA GLY A 134 19.98 1.38 12.51
C GLY A 134 18.50 1.17 12.17
N LEU A 135 18.09 -0.10 12.05
CA LEU A 135 16.71 -0.50 11.71
C LEU A 135 15.67 0.16 12.62
N GLY A 136 15.91 0.19 13.93
CA GLY A 136 14.98 0.81 14.89
C GLY A 136 14.81 2.32 14.68
N LEU A 137 15.90 3.03 14.35
CA LEU A 137 15.86 4.46 14.10
C LEU A 137 15.06 4.75 12.83
N MET A 138 15.32 4.03 11.73
CA MET A 138 14.57 4.18 10.47
C MET A 138 13.10 3.78 10.61
N PHE A 139 12.78 2.79 11.42
CA PHE A 139 11.40 2.41 11.66
C PHE A 139 10.63 3.55 12.35
N VAL A 140 11.18 4.10 13.43
CA VAL A 140 10.51 5.18 14.17
C VAL A 140 10.50 6.49 13.37
N SER A 141 11.56 6.81 12.63
CA SER A 141 11.69 8.08 11.93
C SER A 141 11.01 8.11 10.56
N LEU A 142 10.89 6.97 9.88
CA LEU A 142 10.33 6.89 8.52
C LEU A 142 8.98 6.18 8.52
N VAL A 143 8.91 4.98 9.09
CA VAL A 143 7.74 4.10 8.94
C VAL A 143 6.56 4.63 9.75
N ILE A 144 6.76 5.04 11.01
CA ILE A 144 5.66 5.53 11.84
C ILE A 144 5.05 6.83 11.28
N PRO A 145 5.81 7.86 10.88
CA PRO A 145 5.25 9.05 10.24
C PRO A 145 4.54 8.71 8.92
N THR A 146 5.13 7.80 8.11
CA THR A 146 4.54 7.36 6.84
C THR A 146 3.22 6.64 7.06
N ALA A 147 3.14 5.76 8.07
CA ALA A 147 1.91 5.08 8.45
C ALA A 147 0.83 6.09 8.88
N GLY A 148 1.23 7.14 9.61
CA GLY A 148 0.36 8.28 9.96
C GLY A 148 -0.22 8.96 8.72
N VAL A 149 0.62 9.33 7.76
CA VAL A 149 0.20 9.97 6.49
C VAL A 149 -0.70 9.02 5.67
N ASN A 150 -0.35 7.74 5.60
CA ASN A 150 -1.08 6.74 4.84
C ASN A 150 -2.51 6.50 5.35
N ILE A 151 -2.79 6.75 6.64
CA ILE A 151 -4.17 6.76 7.15
C ILE A 151 -4.99 7.81 6.38
N PHE A 152 -4.53 9.06 6.35
CA PHE A 152 -5.30 10.16 5.74
C PHE A 152 -5.46 9.97 4.24
N VAL A 153 -4.38 9.59 3.56
CA VAL A 153 -4.40 9.37 2.11
C VAL A 153 -5.24 8.15 1.76
N GLY A 154 -5.13 7.06 2.51
CA GLY A 154 -5.94 5.85 2.33
C GLY A 154 -7.43 6.11 2.48
N LEU A 155 -7.83 6.76 3.57
CA LEU A 155 -9.24 7.13 3.79
C LEU A 155 -9.78 8.06 2.69
N PHE A 156 -8.95 8.94 2.14
CA PHE A 156 -9.31 9.78 1.01
C PHE A 156 -9.59 8.95 -0.26
N PHE A 157 -8.69 8.02 -0.62
CA PHE A 157 -8.86 7.13 -1.77
C PHE A 157 -10.08 6.23 -1.63
N ASP A 158 -10.30 5.64 -0.45
CA ASP A 158 -11.47 4.82 -0.18
C ASP A 158 -12.77 5.62 -0.34
N LYS A 159 -12.82 6.86 0.16
CA LYS A 159 -14.00 7.72 0.02
C LYS A 159 -14.29 8.03 -1.45
N ILE A 160 -13.27 8.38 -2.24
CA ILE A 160 -13.43 8.66 -3.68
C ILE A 160 -13.96 7.44 -4.41
N MET A 161 -13.36 6.27 -4.18
CA MET A 161 -13.71 5.07 -4.93
C MET A 161 -15.11 4.55 -4.58
N ASN A 162 -15.50 4.66 -3.30
CA ASN A 162 -16.86 4.38 -2.86
C ASN A 162 -17.88 5.34 -3.52
N MET A 163 -17.55 6.62 -3.65
CA MET A 163 -18.40 7.59 -4.34
C MET A 163 -18.54 7.29 -5.84
N TYR A 164 -17.43 6.95 -6.50
CA TYR A 164 -17.42 6.55 -7.91
C TYR A 164 -18.30 5.32 -8.14
N ASN A 165 -18.14 4.27 -7.33
CA ASN A 165 -18.92 3.04 -7.45
C ASN A 165 -20.43 3.26 -7.21
N ARG A 166 -20.80 4.14 -6.26
CA ARG A 166 -22.20 4.53 -6.02
C ARG A 166 -22.80 5.29 -7.20
N LYS A 167 -22.10 6.30 -7.73
CA LYS A 167 -22.57 7.06 -8.90
C LYS A 167 -22.79 6.15 -10.10
N LEU A 168 -21.86 5.24 -10.35
CA LEU A 168 -21.98 4.28 -11.44
C LEU A 168 -23.22 3.40 -11.27
N ALA A 169 -23.51 2.90 -10.07
CA ALA A 169 -24.69 2.07 -9.82
C ALA A 169 -26.02 2.81 -10.12
N MET A 170 -26.07 4.13 -9.88
CA MET A 170 -27.24 4.95 -10.18
C MET A 170 -27.41 5.29 -11.67
N THR A 171 -26.36 5.19 -12.49
CA THR A 171 -26.43 5.52 -13.93
C THR A 171 -26.84 4.32 -14.80
N ILE A 172 -26.70 3.10 -14.29
CA ILE A 172 -26.91 1.86 -15.06
C ILE A 172 -28.15 1.08 -14.55
N GLY A 173 -28.82 1.57 -13.51
CA GLY A 173 -30.08 1.02 -12.97
C GLY A 173 -31.27 1.79 -13.52
#